data_AF-A0A7C2QPK8-F1
#
_entry.id   AF-A0A7C2QPK8-F1
#
_cell.length_a   1.000
_cell.length_b   1.000
_cell.length_c   1.000
_cell.angle_alpha   90.00
_cell.angle_beta   90.00
_cell.angle_gamma   90.00
#
_symmetry.space_group_name_H-M   'P 1'
#
loop_
_entity.id
_entity.type
_entity.pdbx_description
1 polymer ?
#
loop_
_entity_poly.entity_id
_entity_poly.type
_entity_poly.pdbx_seq_one_letter_code
_entity_poly.pdbx_strand_id
1 'polypeptide(L)'
;MRTYLITYDLACPRRHGLAGAIMQLGEAWARPLDSTWYVQSKERAEALERRLEPHLDGESGLLIQEVEGAAVLHNTSLRWFRRRRPEVGNVVAFPARPAPEAQAA
;
A
#
# COMPACT_ATOMS: atom_id res chain seq x y z
N MET A 1 4.21 -16.17 -6.88
CA MET A 1 3.74 -14.98 -6.14
C MET A 1 3.42 -15.48 -4.74
N ARG A 2 3.93 -14.83 -3.70
CA ARG A 2 3.84 -15.29 -2.31
C ARG A 2 2.96 -14.36 -1.50
N THR A 3 2.27 -14.90 -0.51
CA THR A 3 1.49 -14.12 0.45
C THR A 3 2.26 -14.04 1.74
N TYR A 4 2.46 -12.84 2.25
CA TYR A 4 3.11 -12.59 3.52
C TYR A 4 2.12 -12.02 4.51
N LEU A 5 2.13 -12.56 5.72
CA LEU A 5 1.57 -11.94 6.91
C LEU A 5 2.63 -10.99 7.46
N ILE A 6 2.32 -9.70 7.51
CA ILE A 6 3.15 -8.66 8.10
C ILE A 6 2.43 -8.13 9.32
N THR A 7 3.03 -8.27 10.50
CA THR A 7 2.50 -7.69 11.74
C THR A 7 3.58 -6.85 12.41
N TYR A 8 3.20 -5.74 13.02
CA TYR A 8 4.14 -4.86 13.71
C TYR A 8 3.61 -4.40 15.06
N ASP A 9 4.52 -3.97 15.91
CA ASP A 9 4.23 -3.24 17.13
C ASP A 9 5.11 -1.98 17.15
N LEU A 10 4.50 -0.80 17.24
CA LEU A 10 5.21 0.48 17.15
C LEU A 10 5.34 1.08 18.53
N ALA A 11 6.57 1.29 19.00
CA ALA A 11 6.83 2.00 20.25
C ALA A 11 6.32 3.46 20.21
N CYS A 12 6.36 4.10 19.04
CA CYS A 12 5.80 5.44 18.82
C CYS A 12 4.65 5.42 17.79
N PRO A 13 3.38 5.60 18.21
CA PRO A 13 2.21 5.51 17.33
C PRO A 13 2.14 6.57 16.22
N ARG A 14 2.96 7.63 16.29
CA ARG A 14 2.91 8.79 15.39
C ARG A 14 3.72 8.62 14.10
N ARG A 15 4.35 7.47 13.85
CA ARG A 15 5.02 7.20 12.56
C ARG A 15 3.99 6.85 11.48
N HIS A 16 3.44 7.88 10.84
CA HIS A 16 2.42 7.77 9.79
C HIS A 16 2.91 7.15 8.46
N GLY A 17 4.19 6.77 8.35
CA GLY A 17 4.79 6.30 7.09
C GLY A 17 4.68 4.79 6.83
N LEU A 18 4.60 3.95 7.88
CA LEU A 18 4.73 2.50 7.72
C LEU A 18 3.58 1.88 6.91
N ALA A 19 2.34 2.27 7.20
CA ALA A 19 1.18 1.80 6.43
C ALA A 19 1.32 2.13 4.93
N GLY A 20 1.76 3.35 4.62
CA GLY A 20 2.03 3.77 3.24
C GLY A 20 3.13 2.93 2.59
N ALA A 21 4.21 2.63 3.32
CA ALA A 21 5.29 1.78 2.84
C ALA A 21 4.82 0.35 2.54
N ILE A 22 4.03 -0.26 3.44
CA ILE A 22 3.45 -1.60 3.26
C ILE A 22 2.57 -1.66 2.00
N MET A 23 1.74 -0.63 1.76
CA MET A 23 0.90 -0.54 0.56
C MET A 23 1.72 -0.53 -0.75
N GLN A 24 3.00 -0.17 -0.71
CA GLN A 24 3.90 -0.11 -1.86
C GLN A 24 4.77 -1.36 -2.04
N LEU A 25 4.77 -2.31 -1.09
CA LEU A 25 5.61 -3.51 -1.12
C LEU A 25 5.17 -4.52 -2.20
N GLY A 26 3.86 -4.66 -2.40
CA GLY A 26 3.26 -5.75 -3.18
C GLY A 26 2.41 -5.29 -4.36
N GLU A 27 1.90 -6.28 -5.09
CA GLU A 27 0.88 -6.07 -6.13
C GLU A 27 -0.52 -5.91 -5.53
N ALA A 28 -0.76 -6.60 -4.41
CA ALA A 28 -1.99 -6.49 -3.64
C ALA A 28 -1.71 -6.59 -2.14
N TRP A 29 -2.59 -6.02 -1.34
CA TRP A 29 -2.53 -6.05 0.11
C TRP A 29 -3.93 -6.06 0.73
N ALA A 30 -4.07 -6.57 1.93
CA ALA A 30 -5.26 -6.50 2.76
C ALA A 30 -4.86 -6.16 4.20
N ARG A 31 -5.70 -5.42 4.92
CA ARG A 31 -5.45 -5.02 6.30
C ARG A 31 -6.65 -5.42 7.17
N PRO A 32 -6.70 -6.68 7.66
CA PRO A 32 -7.81 -7.16 8.48
C PRO A 32 -7.82 -6.60 9.92
N LEU A 33 -6.67 -6.21 10.44
CA LEU A 33 -6.51 -5.61 11.78
C LEU A 33 -5.58 -4.39 11.71
N ASP A 34 -5.55 -3.56 12.74
CA ASP A 34 -4.77 -2.32 12.71
C ASP A 34 -3.27 -2.54 12.50
N SER A 35 -2.68 -3.56 13.15
CA SER A 35 -1.26 -3.88 13.03
C SER A 35 -0.96 -5.04 12.08
N THR A 36 -1.98 -5.70 11.51
CA THR A 36 -1.81 -6.92 10.71
C THR A 36 -2.18 -6.70 9.26
N TRP A 37 -1.28 -7.11 8.38
CA TRP A 37 -1.37 -6.95 6.94
C TRP A 37 -1.11 -8.28 6.24
N TYR A 38 -1.86 -8.53 5.18
CA TYR A 38 -1.51 -9.52 4.18
C TYR A 38 -0.97 -8.79 2.96
N VAL A 39 0.17 -9.22 2.43
CA VAL A 39 0.80 -8.61 1.24
C VAL A 39 1.16 -9.70 0.25
N GLN A 40 0.74 -9.53 -0.99
CA GLN A 40 1.16 -10.39 -2.09
C GLN A 40 2.31 -9.74 -2.85
N SER A 41 3.48 -10.38 -2.83
CA SER A 41 4.68 -9.89 -3.50
C SER A 41 5.44 -11.00 -4.25
N LYS A 42 6.31 -10.58 -5.16
CA LYS A 42 7.30 -11.43 -5.84
C LYS A 42 8.65 -11.42 -5.11
N GLU A 43 8.86 -10.43 -4.25
CA GLU A 43 10.06 -10.30 -3.42
C GLU A 43 10.05 -11.32 -2.26
N ARG A 44 11.23 -11.61 -1.72
CA ARG A 44 11.40 -12.45 -0.52
C ARG A 44 11.22 -11.62 0.75
N ALA A 45 10.92 -12.28 1.87
CA ALA A 45 10.68 -11.63 3.15
C ALA A 45 11.82 -10.67 3.56
N GLU A 46 13.08 -11.05 3.34
CA GLU A 46 14.27 -10.24 3.68
C GLU A 46 14.41 -8.99 2.80
N ALA A 47 13.82 -8.99 1.61
CA ALA A 47 13.76 -7.79 0.77
C ALA A 47 12.63 -6.86 1.22
N LEU A 48 11.51 -7.43 1.68
CA LEU A 48 10.40 -6.65 2.24
C LEU A 48 10.81 -5.97 3.55
N GLU A 49 11.49 -6.71 4.43
CA GLU A 49 11.99 -6.23 5.72
C GLU A 49 12.92 -5.02 5.55
N ARG A 50 13.97 -5.13 4.73
CA ARG A 50 14.88 -4.01 4.40
C ARG A 50 14.18 -2.77 3.85
N ARG A 51 13.04 -2.92 3.18
CA ARG A 51 12.25 -1.78 2.68
C ARG A 51 11.41 -1.13 3.77
N LEU A 52 11.05 -1.87 4.81
CA LEU A 52 10.28 -1.37 5.95
C LEU A 52 11.18 -0.83 7.07
N GLU A 53 12.42 -1.29 7.18
CA GLU A 53 13.42 -0.87 8.17
C GLU A 53 13.48 0.66 8.38
N PRO A 54 13.52 1.52 7.33
CA PRO A 54 13.59 2.98 7.53
C PRO A 54 12.35 3.57 8.25
N HIS A 55 11.25 2.84 8.25
CA HIS A 55 10.00 3.25 8.88
C HIS A 55 9.87 2.76 10.33
N LEU A 56 10.75 1.86 10.78
CA LEU A 56 10.82 1.36 12.14
C LEU A 56 11.77 2.24 13.00
N ASP A 57 11.59 2.19 14.31
CA ASP A 57 12.60 2.62 15.28
C ASP A 57 13.19 1.41 16.01
N GLY A 58 14.26 1.62 16.79
CA GLY A 58 14.97 0.51 17.46
C GLY A 58 14.15 -0.28 18.48
N GLU A 59 13.00 0.25 18.91
CA GLU A 59 12.08 -0.38 19.87
C GLU A 59 10.83 -0.97 19.18
N SER A 60 10.71 -0.83 17.86
CA SER A 60 9.57 -1.35 17.09
C SER A 60 9.75 -2.83 16.77
N GLY A 61 8.69 -3.61 16.95
CA GLY A 61 8.62 -5.00 16.49
C GLY A 61 8.11 -5.11 15.06
N LEU A 62 8.71 -5.99 14.26
CA LEU A 62 8.23 -6.37 12.93
C LEU A 62 8.32 -7.90 12.74
N LEU A 63 7.23 -8.52 12.33
CA LEU A 63 7.15 -9.92 11.92
C LEU A 63 6.71 -10.00 10.46
N ILE A 64 7.48 -10.71 9.64
CA ILE A 64 7.11 -11.06 8.26
C ILE A 64 7.17 -12.59 8.13
N GLN A 65 6.03 -13.20 7.82
CA GLN A 65 5.92 -14.64 7.64
C GLN A 65 5.27 -14.96 6.29
N GLU A 66 5.86 -15.85 5.51
CA GLU A 66 5.18 -16.43 4.35
C GLU A 66 4.06 -17.35 4.83
N VAL A 67 2.85 -17.13 4.33
CA VAL A 67 1.64 -17.85 4.75
C VAL A 67 0.82 -18.30 3.55
N GLU A 68 -0.03 -19.30 3.78
CA GLU A 68 -1.09 -19.63 2.85
C GLU A 68 -2.20 -18.57 2.86
N GLY A 69 -2.97 -18.47 1.77
CA GLY A 69 -4.03 -17.47 1.62
C GLY A 69 -5.32 -17.74 2.39
N ALA A 70 -5.36 -18.80 3.20
CA ALA A 70 -6.53 -19.18 3.99
C ALA A 70 -6.39 -18.67 5.44
N ALA A 71 -7.46 -18.08 5.97
CA ALA A 71 -7.52 -17.65 7.36
C ALA A 71 -8.95 -17.82 7.89
N VAL A 72 -9.08 -18.24 9.15
CA VAL A 72 -10.36 -18.20 9.86
C VAL A 72 -10.54 -16.79 10.41
N LEU A 73 -11.64 -16.14 10.06
CA LEU A 73 -11.92 -14.76 10.39
C LEU A 73 -13.18 -14.69 11.26
N HIS A 74 -13.13 -13.88 12.33
CA HIS A 74 -14.28 -13.60 13.18
C HIS A 74 -14.38 -12.08 13.38
N ASN A 75 -15.53 -11.50 13.03
CA ASN A 75 -15.79 -10.05 13.06
C ASN A 75 -14.77 -9.20 12.26
N THR A 76 -14.10 -9.81 11.27
CA THR A 76 -13.19 -9.13 10.34
C THR A 76 -13.28 -9.76 8.95
N SER A 77 -12.67 -9.13 7.95
CA SER A 77 -12.67 -9.60 6.57
C SER A 77 -11.34 -9.28 5.87
N LEU A 78 -10.97 -10.11 4.89
CA LEU A 78 -9.82 -9.84 4.01
C LEU A 78 -10.29 -9.06 2.79
N ARG A 79 -10.30 -7.73 2.91
CA ARG A 79 -10.52 -6.85 1.76
C ARG A 79 -9.20 -6.56 1.05
N TRP A 80 -9.04 -7.15 -0.12
CA TRP A 80 -7.87 -6.96 -0.96
C TRP A 80 -7.94 -5.67 -1.77
N PHE A 81 -6.85 -4.92 -1.75
CA PHE A 81 -6.61 -3.75 -2.57
C PHE A 81 -5.44 -4.03 -3.48
N ARG A 82 -5.53 -3.61 -4.74
CA ARG A 82 -4.43 -3.72 -5.70
C ARG A 82 -3.66 -2.40 -5.73
N ARG A 83 -2.33 -2.47 -5.78
CA ARG A 83 -1.50 -1.29 -6.00
C ARG A 83 -1.85 -0.71 -7.38
N ARG A 84 -2.31 0.54 -7.42
CA ARG A 84 -2.54 1.24 -8.68
C ARG A 84 -1.21 1.32 -9.40
N ARG A 85 -1.10 0.67 -10.56
CA ARG A 85 -0.01 0.98 -11.48
C ARG A 85 -0.27 2.40 -11.98
N PRO A 86 0.73 3.28 -12.04
CA PRO A 86 0.57 4.52 -12.79
C PRO A 86 0.20 4.12 -14.22
N GLU A 87 -1.04 4.37 -14.62
CA GLU A 87 -1.41 4.22 -16.02
C GLU A 87 -0.60 5.25 -16.80
N VAL A 88 0.19 4.78 -17.75
CA VAL A 88 0.88 5.65 -18.70
C VAL A 88 -0.20 6.23 -19.60
N GLY A 89 -0.61 7.47 -19.32
CA GLY A 89 -1.37 8.32 -20.23
C GLY A 89 -2.89 8.26 -20.09
N ASN A 90 -3.46 9.25 -19.40
CA ASN A 90 -4.79 9.78 -19.68
C ASN A 90 -4.77 11.29 -19.42
N VAL A 91 -4.06 12.03 -20.27
CA VAL A 91 -4.23 13.48 -20.37
C VAL A 91 -5.62 13.70 -20.98
N VAL A 92 -6.60 14.04 -20.15
CA VAL A 92 -7.86 14.61 -20.63
C VAL A 92 -7.55 16.05 -21.03
N ALA A 93 -7.22 16.27 -22.31
CA ALA A 93 -7.15 17.61 -22.86
C ALA A 93 -8.58 18.17 -22.92
N PHE A 94 -8.91 19.11 -22.03
CA PHE A 94 -10.13 19.90 -22.17
C PHE A 94 -10.01 20.76 -23.43
N PRO A 95 -11.00 20.76 -24.34
CA PRO A 95 -10.97 21.66 -25.48
C PRO A 95 -10.99 23.11 -24.98
N ALA A 96 -10.01 23.91 -25.41
CA ALA A 96 -9.99 25.34 -25.14
C ALA A 96 -11.24 25.98 -25.74
N ARG A 97 -11.97 26.76 -24.92
CA ARG A 97 -13.10 27.56 -25.36
C ARG A 97 -12.60 28.55 -26.44
N PRO A 98 -13.23 28.64 -27.63
CA PRO A 98 -12.86 29.68 -28.59
C PRO A 98 -13.07 31.06 -27.95
N ALA A 99 -12.10 31.94 -28.14
CA ALA A 99 -12.12 33.31 -27.62
C ALA A 99 -13.33 34.08 -28.17
N PRO A 100 -13.99 34.93 -27.37
CA PRO A 100 -15.09 35.76 -27.88
C PRO A 100 -14.55 36.74 -28.92
N GLU A 101 -15.19 36.71 -30.09
CA GLU A 101 -14.98 37.61 -31.21
C GLU A 101 -15.13 39.06 -30.71
N ALA A 102 -14.04 39.82 -30.75
CA ALA A 102 -14.07 41.24 -30.41
C ALA A 102 -14.88 41.97 -31.49
N GLN A 103 -16.13 42.33 -31.17
CA GLN A 103 -16.90 43.26 -32.00
C GLN A 103 -16.22 44.62 -31.97
N ALA A 104 -15.65 45.00 -33.10
CA ALA A 104 -15.21 46.36 -33.37
C ALA A 104 -16.44 47.27 -33.48
N ALA A 105 -16.42 48.38 -32.74
CA ALA A 105 -17.30 49.53 -32.92
C ALA A 105 -16.53 50.63 -33.65
#